data_AF-A0A3D6DGB3-F1
#
_entry.id   AF-A0A3D6DGB3-F1
#
_cell.length_a   1.000
_cell.length_b   1.000
_cell.length_c   1.000
_cell.angle_alpha   90.00
_cell.angle_beta   90.00
_cell.angle_gamma   90.00
#
_symmetry.space_group_name_H-M   'P 1'
#
loop_
_entity.id
_entity.type
_entity.pdbx_description
1 polymer ?
#
loop_
_entity_poly.entity_id
_entity_poly.type
_entity_poly.pdbx_seq_one_letter_code
_entity_poly.pdbx_strand_id
1 'polypeptide(L)'
;HAEERIAGFEVVDIWEDESRVHVYYRLNKARHAQLREARRTTAMESALAEYAMGLAARNAGHIQQALNHLGAGVMALEEFWNEVNRKELEGQMVTIEPHLLRTMRNTVLAIQLDGAVDAVELSAQNNFKFPLGLHATIDEKPAIGLPLKYQYHNGTYMKRATEFTDDHGDMVALISGVNGERPNNTLSAEVDTERLWKAANLDDVLPDLMGEVTTASLRIPIHVAMPTVHIAIAENSTIEPTQQDGVLTALRNAMRSEGFEVLATPQTADYSIEIDLRHNYNAQSASYSQFQTVYLNGTLRTRNAQGEVTQEIVLDRTKGVHLNPESAMRLALSKTAESLEKTAGKKVAAALQ
;
A
#
# COMPACT_ATOMS: atom_id res chain seq x y z
N HIS A 1 32.44 15.26 -20.30
CA HIS A 1 33.57 15.73 -21.11
C HIS A 1 33.10 15.84 -22.55
N ALA A 2 32.80 17.04 -23.03
CA ALA A 2 32.40 17.24 -24.43
C ALA A 2 33.66 17.31 -25.30
N GLU A 3 33.89 16.28 -26.12
CA GLU A 3 34.86 16.36 -27.22
C GLU A 3 34.27 17.29 -28.29
N GLU A 4 34.85 18.47 -28.44
CA GLU A 4 34.47 19.39 -29.51
C GLU A 4 34.81 18.72 -30.86
N ARG A 5 33.80 18.20 -31.54
CA ARG A 5 33.93 17.64 -32.90
C ARG A 5 34.18 18.78 -33.88
N ILE A 6 35.46 19.06 -34.15
CA ILE A 6 35.87 20.03 -35.18
C ILE A 6 35.53 19.43 -36.55
N ALA A 7 34.43 19.89 -37.16
CA ALA A 7 34.02 19.53 -38.51
C ALA A 7 34.27 20.68 -39.51
N GLY A 8 34.54 20.35 -40.77
CA GLY A 8 34.72 21.35 -41.84
C GLY A 8 36.13 21.95 -41.95
N PHE A 9 37.16 21.21 -41.52
CA PHE A 9 38.55 21.53 -41.82
C PHE A 9 38.90 21.12 -43.25
N GLU A 10 39.79 21.88 -43.89
CA GLU A 10 40.37 21.55 -45.19
C GLU A 10 41.85 21.20 -44.97
N VAL A 11 42.31 20.09 -45.57
CA VAL A 11 43.75 19.80 -45.66
C VAL A 11 44.34 20.76 -46.67
N VAL A 12 45.13 21.70 -46.20
CA VAL A 12 45.76 22.72 -47.05
C VAL A 12 47.09 22.23 -47.58
N ASP A 13 47.82 21.44 -46.80
CA ASP A 13 49.09 20.87 -47.23
C ASP A 13 49.43 19.60 -46.45
N ILE A 14 50.26 18.76 -47.07
CA ILE A 14 50.85 17.57 -46.45
C ILE A 14 52.33 17.55 -46.83
N TRP A 15 53.21 17.54 -45.83
CA TRP A 15 54.63 17.31 -46.06
C TRP A 15 55.13 16.15 -45.22
N GLU A 16 56.05 15.39 -45.79
CA GLU A 16 56.62 14.19 -45.19
C GLU A 16 58.13 14.31 -45.11
N ASP A 17 58.70 13.99 -43.95
CA ASP A 17 60.14 13.81 -43.74
C ASP A 17 60.47 12.32 -43.58
N GLU A 18 61.76 11.97 -43.41
CA GLU A 18 62.22 10.57 -43.29
C GLU A 18 61.60 9.79 -42.11
N SER A 19 60.89 10.46 -41.20
CA SER A 19 60.34 9.88 -39.97
C SER A 19 58.90 10.28 -39.62
N ARG A 20 58.31 11.30 -40.27
CA ARG A 20 57.02 11.90 -39.90
C ARG A 20 56.27 12.47 -41.09
N VAL A 21 54.94 12.34 -41.03
CA VAL A 21 53.99 13.04 -41.89
C VAL A 21 53.38 14.20 -41.10
N HIS A 22 53.43 15.39 -41.68
CA HIS A 22 52.79 16.58 -41.16
C HIS A 22 51.61 16.96 -42.05
N VAL A 23 50.45 17.18 -41.44
CA VAL A 23 49.23 17.60 -42.14
C VAL A 23 48.83 18.98 -41.63
N TYR A 24 48.73 19.96 -42.54
CA TYR A 24 48.29 21.30 -42.21
C TYR A 24 46.81 21.48 -42.53
N TYR A 25 46.04 21.74 -41.47
CA TYR A 25 44.61 21.97 -41.55
C TYR A 25 44.29 23.47 -41.48
N ARG A 26 43.35 23.92 -42.32
CA ARG A 26 42.76 25.26 -42.23
C ARG A 26 41.30 25.17 -41.85
N LEU A 27 40.93 25.95 -40.84
CA LEU A 27 39.55 26.13 -40.40
C LEU A 27 39.08 27.55 -40.71
N ASN A 28 38.01 27.68 -41.49
CA ASN A 28 37.33 28.97 -41.62
C ASN A 28 36.49 29.20 -40.35
N LYS A 29 37.03 30.00 -39.41
CA LYS A 29 36.39 30.30 -38.13
C LYS A 29 34.98 30.89 -38.28
N ALA A 30 34.75 31.71 -39.31
CA ALA A 30 33.44 32.31 -39.55
C ALA A 30 32.41 31.26 -40.02
N ARG A 31 32.80 30.36 -40.93
CA ARG A 31 31.94 29.26 -41.39
C ARG A 31 31.65 28.26 -40.27
N HIS A 32 32.66 27.94 -39.46
CA HIS A 32 32.49 27.08 -38.29
C HIS A 32 31.51 27.69 -37.27
N ALA A 33 31.66 28.98 -36.97
CA ALA A 33 30.74 29.70 -36.09
C ALA A 33 29.31 29.75 -36.66
N GLN A 34 29.15 29.97 -37.97
CA GLN A 34 27.83 29.93 -38.62
C GLN A 34 27.17 28.56 -38.52
N LEU A 35 27.90 27.47 -38.77
CA LEU A 35 27.37 26.11 -38.66
C LEU A 35 27.01 25.75 -37.21
N ARG A 36 27.82 26.18 -36.23
CA ARG A 36 27.53 25.99 -34.81
C ARG A 36 26.28 26.76 -34.39
N GLU A 37 26.15 28.03 -34.79
CA GLU A 37 24.96 28.83 -34.48
C GLU A 37 23.69 28.28 -35.16
N ALA A 38 23.81 27.75 -36.39
CA ALA A 38 22.70 27.07 -37.05
C ALA A 38 22.25 25.82 -36.27
N ARG A 39 23.20 24.97 -35.83
CA ARG A 39 22.88 23.81 -34.97
C ARG A 39 22.24 24.24 -33.66
N ARG A 40 22.76 25.28 -33.01
CA ARG A 40 22.20 25.84 -31.77
C ARG A 40 20.77 26.33 -31.98
N THR A 41 20.52 27.04 -33.08
CA THR A 41 19.17 27.51 -33.45
C THR A 41 18.22 26.33 -33.64
N THR A 42 18.63 25.29 -34.37
CA THR A 42 17.81 24.08 -34.56
C THR A 42 17.55 23.34 -33.24
N ALA A 43 18.54 23.25 -32.35
CA ALA A 43 18.38 22.66 -31.02
C ALA A 43 17.38 23.45 -30.17
N MET A 44 17.46 24.78 -30.19
CA MET A 44 16.50 25.66 -29.52
C MET A 44 15.09 25.50 -30.10
N GLU A 45 14.93 25.43 -31.41
CA GLU A 45 13.63 25.19 -32.06
C GLU A 45 13.04 23.83 -31.64
N SER A 46 13.85 22.77 -31.59
CA SER A 46 13.44 21.46 -31.11
C SER A 46 12.99 21.52 -29.65
N ALA A 47 13.77 22.17 -28.78
CA ALA A 47 13.42 22.31 -27.36
C ALA A 47 12.10 23.05 -27.15
N LEU A 48 11.81 24.05 -27.98
CA LEU A 48 10.55 24.80 -27.93
C LEU A 48 9.37 24.01 -28.47
N ALA A 49 9.57 23.17 -29.49
CA ALA A 49 8.54 22.27 -29.97
C ALA A 49 8.16 21.23 -28.90
N GLU A 50 9.17 20.63 -28.28
CA GLU A 50 9.00 19.69 -27.17
C GLU A 50 8.32 20.35 -25.95
N TYR A 51 8.70 21.59 -25.62
CA TYR A 51 8.01 22.37 -24.59
C TYR A 51 6.51 22.50 -24.86
N ALA A 52 6.14 22.85 -26.08
CA ALA A 52 4.73 23.01 -26.47
C ALA A 52 3.95 21.69 -26.38
N MET A 53 4.55 20.57 -26.83
CA MET A 53 3.96 19.24 -26.69
C MET A 53 3.82 18.82 -25.22
N GLY A 54 4.82 19.12 -24.40
CA GLY A 54 4.80 18.85 -22.97
C GLY A 54 3.68 19.60 -22.25
N LEU A 55 3.49 20.88 -22.56
CA LEU A 55 2.36 21.66 -22.04
C LEU A 55 1.01 21.12 -22.50
N ALA A 56 0.88 20.71 -23.77
CA ALA A 56 -0.34 20.11 -24.28
C ALA A 56 -0.69 18.81 -23.55
N ALA A 57 0.30 17.92 -23.36
CA ALA A 57 0.14 16.67 -22.61
C ALA A 57 -0.21 16.93 -21.14
N ARG A 58 0.45 17.90 -20.49
CA ARG A 58 0.14 18.32 -19.11
C ARG A 58 -1.30 18.80 -19.00
N ASN A 59 -1.75 19.63 -19.93
CA ASN A 59 -3.11 20.16 -19.97
C ASN A 59 -4.16 19.08 -20.27
N ALA A 60 -3.76 17.96 -20.84
CA ALA A 60 -4.60 16.78 -21.05
C ALA A 60 -4.55 15.77 -19.89
N GLY A 61 -3.78 16.03 -18.83
CA GLY A 61 -3.61 15.12 -17.69
C GLY A 61 -2.61 13.99 -17.91
N HIS A 62 -1.93 13.94 -19.07
CA HIS A 62 -0.96 12.90 -19.41
C HIS A 62 0.44 13.22 -18.84
N ILE A 63 0.60 13.02 -17.53
CA ILE A 63 1.81 13.42 -16.78
C ILE A 63 3.09 12.79 -17.35
N GLN A 64 3.06 11.50 -17.65
CA GLN A 64 4.23 10.78 -18.17
C GLN A 64 4.71 11.37 -19.50
N GLN A 65 3.78 11.64 -20.42
CA GLN A 65 4.08 12.23 -21.72
C GLN A 65 4.56 13.67 -21.58
N ALA A 66 3.94 14.45 -20.68
CA ALA A 66 4.36 15.81 -20.39
C ALA A 66 5.82 15.84 -19.93
N LEU A 67 6.19 15.00 -18.98
CA LEU A 67 7.56 14.89 -18.48
C LEU A 67 8.52 14.41 -19.56
N ASN A 68 8.12 13.42 -20.37
CA ASN A 68 8.94 12.92 -21.49
C ASN A 68 9.31 14.04 -22.47
N HIS A 69 8.30 14.78 -22.97
CA HIS A 69 8.51 15.91 -23.87
C HIS A 69 9.36 17.00 -23.24
N LEU A 70 9.05 17.42 -22.00
CA LEU A 70 9.84 18.44 -21.32
C LEU A 70 11.30 18.02 -21.12
N GLY A 71 11.54 16.75 -20.78
CA GLY A 71 12.87 16.16 -20.66
C GLY A 71 13.62 16.10 -21.99
N ALA A 72 12.93 15.67 -23.06
CA ALA A 72 13.48 15.68 -24.42
C ALA A 72 13.89 17.09 -24.85
N GLY A 73 13.11 18.12 -24.49
CA GLY A 73 13.47 19.51 -24.75
C GLY A 73 14.75 19.97 -24.02
N VAL A 74 14.99 19.49 -22.79
CA VAL A 74 16.23 19.78 -22.05
C VAL A 74 17.41 19.09 -22.73
N MET A 75 17.25 17.83 -23.11
CA MET A 75 18.30 17.02 -23.76
C MET A 75 18.61 17.51 -25.19
N ALA A 76 17.65 18.09 -25.91
CA ALA A 76 17.91 18.71 -27.21
C ALA A 76 18.98 19.81 -27.15
N LEU A 77 19.18 20.43 -25.98
CA LEU A 77 20.17 21.48 -25.75
C LEU A 77 21.49 20.98 -25.14
N GLU A 78 21.69 19.67 -25.00
CA GLU A 78 22.86 19.07 -24.31
C GLU A 78 24.21 19.58 -24.85
N GLU A 79 24.36 19.68 -26.19
CA GLU A 79 25.60 20.20 -26.83
C GLU A 79 25.90 21.66 -26.42
N PHE A 80 24.87 22.41 -25.98
CA PHE A 80 24.91 23.85 -25.75
C PHE A 80 24.57 24.26 -24.30
N TRP A 81 24.54 23.33 -23.33
CA TRP A 81 24.20 23.65 -21.93
C TRP A 81 25.16 24.65 -21.25
N ASN A 82 26.39 24.77 -21.74
CA ASN A 82 27.36 25.76 -21.26
C ASN A 82 27.20 27.14 -21.92
N GLU A 83 26.24 27.29 -22.83
CA GLU A 83 25.92 28.53 -23.52
C GLU A 83 24.63 29.17 -22.96
N VAL A 84 24.39 30.43 -23.30
CA VAL A 84 23.18 31.14 -22.89
C VAL A 84 22.11 31.00 -23.99
N ASN A 85 21.21 30.05 -23.80
CA ASN A 85 20.11 29.75 -24.72
C ASN A 85 18.84 30.47 -24.27
N ARG A 86 18.69 31.73 -24.71
CA ARG A 86 17.56 32.60 -24.31
C ARG A 86 16.52 32.75 -25.42
N LYS A 87 15.26 32.70 -25.03
CA LYS A 87 14.12 33.01 -25.90
C LYS A 87 13.05 33.78 -25.13
N GLU A 88 12.26 34.55 -25.84
CA GLU A 88 11.03 35.12 -25.31
C GLU A 88 9.96 34.03 -25.25
N LEU A 89 9.46 33.74 -24.04
CA LEU A 89 8.33 32.84 -23.77
C LEU A 89 7.35 33.56 -22.85
N GLU A 90 6.07 33.54 -23.20
CA GLU A 90 5.00 34.17 -22.40
C GLU A 90 5.28 35.66 -22.04
N GLY A 91 5.92 36.40 -22.97
CA GLY A 91 6.30 37.81 -22.78
C GLY A 91 7.50 38.03 -21.84
N GLN A 92 8.23 36.97 -21.47
CA GLN A 92 9.42 37.04 -20.64
C GLN A 92 10.63 36.42 -21.36
N MET A 93 11.78 37.09 -21.27
CA MET A 93 13.05 36.52 -21.70
C MET A 93 13.52 35.48 -20.68
N VAL A 94 13.54 34.21 -21.07
CA VAL A 94 13.95 33.10 -20.20
C VAL A 94 15.10 32.32 -20.83
N THR A 95 15.93 31.69 -19.99
CA THR A 95 16.84 30.63 -20.42
C THR A 95 16.03 29.33 -20.53
N ILE A 96 16.13 28.62 -21.65
CA ILE A 96 15.21 27.54 -22.01
C ILE A 96 15.33 26.34 -21.05
N GLU A 97 16.53 25.88 -20.73
CA GLU A 97 16.77 24.67 -19.94
C GLU A 97 16.26 24.81 -18.49
N PRO A 98 16.61 25.88 -17.75
CA PRO A 98 16.05 26.07 -16.40
C PRO A 98 14.54 26.28 -16.44
N HIS A 99 14.00 26.87 -17.52
CA HIS A 99 12.56 27.04 -17.68
C HIS A 99 11.84 25.70 -17.88
N LEU A 100 12.39 24.80 -18.70
CA LEU A 100 11.89 23.44 -18.90
C LEU A 100 11.96 22.60 -17.62
N LEU A 101 13.12 22.56 -16.95
CA LEU A 101 13.29 21.83 -15.68
C LEU A 101 12.33 22.34 -14.59
N ARG A 102 12.15 23.66 -14.50
CA ARG A 102 11.16 24.25 -13.60
C ARG A 102 9.73 23.82 -13.97
N THR A 103 9.40 23.76 -15.26
CA THR A 103 8.09 23.28 -15.73
C THR A 103 7.88 21.80 -15.38
N MET A 104 8.89 20.95 -15.52
CA MET A 104 8.83 19.54 -15.08
C MET A 104 8.55 19.45 -13.58
N ARG A 105 9.33 20.18 -12.76
CA ARG A 105 9.15 20.21 -11.31
C ARG A 105 7.75 20.71 -10.93
N ASN A 106 7.29 21.80 -11.55
CA ASN A 106 5.96 22.36 -11.32
C ASN A 106 4.84 21.40 -11.76
N THR A 107 5.08 20.57 -12.78
CA THR A 107 4.12 19.54 -13.22
C THR A 107 3.89 18.52 -12.11
N VAL A 108 4.96 18.06 -11.47
CA VAL A 108 4.85 17.11 -10.35
C VAL A 108 4.30 17.77 -9.09
N LEU A 109 4.70 19.01 -8.80
CA LEU A 109 4.22 19.77 -7.63
C LEU A 109 2.74 20.16 -7.73
N ALA A 110 2.19 20.29 -8.94
CA ALA A 110 0.79 20.62 -9.17
C ALA A 110 -0.16 19.42 -8.97
N ILE A 111 0.38 18.23 -8.75
CA ILE A 111 -0.42 17.04 -8.48
C ILE A 111 -1.07 17.17 -7.11
N GLN A 112 -2.35 16.86 -7.02
CA GLN A 112 -3.12 16.76 -5.78
C GLN A 112 -3.66 15.33 -5.64
N LEU A 113 -3.79 14.86 -4.40
CA LEU A 113 -4.27 13.53 -4.08
C LEU A 113 -5.41 13.64 -3.06
N ASP A 114 -6.51 12.98 -3.37
CA ASP A 114 -7.69 12.91 -2.52
C ASP A 114 -8.15 11.46 -2.33
N GLY A 115 -8.78 11.20 -1.19
CA GLY A 115 -9.42 9.93 -0.91
C GLY A 115 -10.91 10.00 -1.21
N ALA A 116 -11.51 8.90 -1.67
CA ALA A 116 -12.97 8.82 -1.81
C ALA A 116 -13.70 8.98 -0.46
N VAL A 117 -13.00 8.78 0.65
CA VAL A 117 -13.45 8.99 2.03
C VAL A 117 -12.32 9.58 2.87
N ASP A 118 -12.68 10.35 3.90
CA ASP A 118 -11.72 10.92 4.86
C ASP A 118 -11.24 9.92 5.92
N ALA A 119 -11.93 8.79 6.06
CA ALA A 119 -11.55 7.70 6.96
C ALA A 119 -12.04 6.37 6.40
N VAL A 120 -11.23 5.33 6.55
CA VAL A 120 -11.63 3.95 6.22
C VAL A 120 -12.19 3.27 7.46
N GLU A 121 -13.36 2.67 7.34
CA GLU A 121 -13.96 1.85 8.40
C GLU A 121 -13.94 0.37 8.00
N LEU A 122 -13.31 -0.46 8.83
CA LEU A 122 -13.30 -1.91 8.69
C LEU A 122 -14.19 -2.51 9.78
N SER A 123 -15.16 -3.33 9.39
CA SER A 123 -16.14 -3.92 10.29
C SER A 123 -16.57 -5.30 9.80
N ALA A 124 -17.33 -6.05 10.61
CA ALA A 124 -17.89 -7.33 10.19
C ALA A 124 -18.77 -7.20 8.92
N GLN A 125 -19.46 -6.08 8.75
CA GLN A 125 -20.37 -5.83 7.62
C GLN A 125 -19.64 -5.83 6.28
N ASN A 126 -18.39 -5.35 6.26
CA ASN A 126 -17.53 -5.37 5.07
C ASN A 126 -16.48 -6.47 5.12
N ASN A 127 -16.62 -7.44 6.02
CA ASN A 127 -15.66 -8.53 6.26
C ASN A 127 -14.23 -8.00 6.48
N PHE A 128 -14.10 -6.87 7.17
CA PHE A 128 -12.84 -6.17 7.42
C PHE A 128 -12.03 -5.88 6.15
N LYS A 129 -12.74 -5.57 5.05
CA LYS A 129 -12.18 -5.22 3.75
C LYS A 129 -12.82 -3.95 3.23
N PHE A 130 -11.99 -3.04 2.73
CA PHE A 130 -12.45 -1.79 2.14
C PHE A 130 -11.67 -1.47 0.87
N PRO A 131 -12.33 -1.39 -0.30
CA PRO A 131 -11.71 -0.91 -1.53
C PRO A 131 -11.67 0.62 -1.52
N LEU A 132 -10.58 1.20 -1.01
CA LEU A 132 -10.41 2.65 -0.94
C LEU A 132 -10.07 3.21 -2.33
N GLY A 133 -10.95 4.04 -2.86
CA GLY A 133 -10.66 4.86 -4.03
C GLY A 133 -9.71 6.01 -3.68
N LEU A 134 -8.68 6.19 -4.49
CA LEU A 134 -7.75 7.32 -4.44
C LEU A 134 -7.84 8.04 -5.78
N HIS A 135 -7.98 9.36 -5.73
CA HIS A 135 -8.12 10.21 -6.89
C HIS A 135 -6.93 11.16 -6.98
N ALA A 136 -6.34 11.28 -8.17
CA ALA A 136 -5.25 12.20 -8.43
C ALA A 136 -5.62 13.22 -9.49
N THR A 137 -5.35 14.48 -9.23
CA THR A 137 -5.58 15.57 -10.17
C THR A 137 -4.33 16.41 -10.41
N ILE A 138 -4.31 17.11 -11.55
CA ILE A 138 -3.38 18.19 -11.87
C ILE A 138 -4.21 19.36 -12.42
N ASP A 139 -4.11 20.53 -11.80
CA ASP A 139 -4.90 21.71 -12.17
C ASP A 139 -6.40 21.39 -12.41
N GLU A 140 -7.02 20.69 -11.44
CA GLU A 140 -8.43 20.26 -11.46
C GLU A 140 -8.81 19.22 -12.54
N LYS A 141 -7.83 18.68 -13.28
CA LYS A 141 -8.04 17.61 -14.28
C LYS A 141 -7.50 16.28 -13.77
N PRO A 142 -8.06 15.15 -14.22
CA PRO A 142 -7.50 13.83 -13.95
C PRO A 142 -6.00 13.73 -14.26
N ALA A 143 -5.21 13.25 -13.30
CA ALA A 143 -3.81 12.89 -13.53
C ALA A 143 -3.75 11.44 -14.00
N ILE A 144 -3.62 11.23 -15.31
CA ILE A 144 -3.76 9.92 -15.97
C ILE A 144 -2.42 9.17 -15.96
N GLY A 145 -2.47 7.88 -15.62
CA GLY A 145 -1.28 7.02 -15.62
C GLY A 145 -0.25 7.46 -14.59
N LEU A 146 -0.66 8.06 -13.48
CA LEU A 146 0.23 8.49 -12.42
C LEU A 146 0.51 7.29 -11.49
N PRO A 147 1.77 6.87 -11.27
CA PRO A 147 2.07 5.83 -10.31
C PRO A 147 1.94 6.39 -8.89
N LEU A 148 1.03 5.82 -8.12
CA LEU A 148 0.86 6.12 -6.71
C LEU A 148 1.31 4.92 -5.91
N LYS A 149 2.13 5.16 -4.89
CA LYS A 149 2.49 4.14 -3.92
C LYS A 149 1.71 4.37 -2.64
N TYR A 150 1.18 3.30 -2.07
CA TYR A 150 0.48 3.35 -0.79
C TYR A 150 1.01 2.28 0.16
N GLN A 151 0.88 2.57 1.45
CA GLN A 151 1.26 1.65 2.52
C GLN A 151 0.38 1.80 3.75
N TYR A 152 0.17 0.68 4.45
CA TYR A 152 -0.50 0.62 5.75
C TYR A 152 -0.09 -0.66 6.49
N HIS A 153 -0.33 -0.72 7.79
CA HIS A 153 0.00 -1.92 8.57
C HIS A 153 -1.16 -2.92 8.60
N ASN A 154 -0.93 -4.15 8.19
CA ASN A 154 -1.94 -5.22 8.18
C ASN A 154 -1.82 -6.15 9.41
N GLY A 155 -1.52 -5.57 10.57
CA GLY A 155 -1.33 -6.33 11.82
C GLY A 155 0.01 -7.08 11.93
N THR A 156 0.50 -7.71 10.86
CA THR A 156 1.78 -8.45 10.87
C THR A 156 2.95 -7.64 10.29
N TYR A 157 2.75 -6.96 9.16
CA TYR A 157 3.79 -6.20 8.48
C TYR A 157 3.24 -4.92 7.84
N MET A 158 4.14 -4.12 7.26
CA MET A 158 3.76 -2.96 6.45
C MET A 158 3.45 -3.41 5.02
N LYS A 159 2.16 -3.45 4.66
CA LYS A 159 1.74 -3.72 3.28
C LYS A 159 2.11 -2.51 2.43
N ARG A 160 2.68 -2.75 1.25
CA ARG A 160 3.08 -1.73 0.28
C ARG A 160 2.67 -2.18 -1.11
N ALA A 161 2.20 -1.25 -1.92
CA ALA A 161 1.96 -1.47 -3.33
C ALA A 161 2.10 -0.15 -4.09
N THR A 162 2.33 -0.26 -5.39
CA THR A 162 2.31 0.87 -6.31
C THR A 162 1.48 0.46 -7.52
N GLU A 163 0.42 1.20 -7.82
CA GLU A 163 -0.38 1.05 -9.04
C GLU A 163 -0.46 2.38 -9.79
N PHE A 164 -0.98 2.33 -11.01
CA PHE A 164 -1.17 3.52 -11.84
C PHE A 164 -2.63 3.96 -11.80
N THR A 165 -2.85 5.27 -11.83
CA THR A 165 -4.18 5.82 -12.04
C THR A 165 -4.68 5.52 -13.45
N ASP A 166 -6.00 5.37 -13.58
CA ASP A 166 -6.68 5.16 -14.85
C ASP A 166 -6.90 6.47 -15.64
N ASP A 167 -7.78 6.41 -16.64
CA ASP A 167 -8.17 7.56 -17.49
C ASP A 167 -9.01 8.61 -16.77
N HIS A 168 -9.55 8.29 -15.59
CA HIS A 168 -10.27 9.21 -14.71
C HIS A 168 -9.37 9.73 -13.58
N GLY A 169 -8.10 9.31 -13.51
CA GLY A 169 -7.19 9.71 -12.44
C GLY A 169 -7.40 8.88 -11.17
N ASP A 170 -8.10 7.75 -11.26
CA ASP A 170 -8.49 6.93 -10.12
C ASP A 170 -7.61 5.69 -9.95
N MET A 171 -7.45 5.27 -8.70
CA MET A 171 -6.78 4.05 -8.26
C MET A 171 -7.60 3.41 -7.13
N VAL A 172 -7.56 2.08 -6.99
CA VAL A 172 -8.16 1.38 -5.85
C VAL A 172 -7.10 0.70 -4.99
N ALA A 173 -7.04 1.07 -3.71
CA ALA A 173 -6.25 0.40 -2.70
C ALA A 173 -7.14 -0.53 -1.85
N LEU A 174 -6.95 -1.86 -1.97
CA LEU A 174 -7.69 -2.81 -1.13
C LEU A 174 -7.07 -2.91 0.27
N ILE A 175 -7.79 -2.37 1.25
CA ILE A 175 -7.41 -2.35 2.67
C ILE A 175 -8.05 -3.54 3.38
N SER A 176 -7.24 -4.28 4.11
CA SER A 176 -7.66 -5.49 4.82
C SER A 176 -6.65 -5.93 5.87
N GLY A 177 -7.13 -6.71 6.85
CA GLY A 177 -6.30 -7.36 7.87
C GLY A 177 -5.65 -6.37 8.84
N VAL A 178 -6.24 -5.20 9.05
CA VAL A 178 -5.69 -4.19 9.98
C VAL A 178 -6.04 -4.60 11.41
N ASN A 179 -5.04 -4.60 12.30
CA ASN A 179 -5.26 -4.92 13.71
C ASN A 179 -5.88 -3.71 14.44
N GLY A 180 -7.08 -3.89 15.01
CA GLY A 180 -7.81 -2.85 15.74
C GLY A 180 -7.17 -2.39 17.06
N GLU A 181 -6.32 -3.20 17.68
CA GLU A 181 -5.60 -2.82 18.92
C GLU A 181 -4.46 -1.84 18.67
N ARG A 182 -4.00 -1.73 17.42
CA ARG A 182 -2.87 -0.87 17.10
C ARG A 182 -3.32 0.60 17.07
N PRO A 183 -2.69 1.49 17.85
CA PRO A 183 -3.02 2.90 17.80
C PRO A 183 -2.62 3.49 16.44
N ASN A 184 -3.39 4.49 15.98
CA ASN A 184 -3.09 5.33 14.84
C ASN A 184 -2.89 4.58 13.50
N ASN A 185 -3.69 3.54 13.26
CA ASN A 185 -3.72 2.90 11.93
C ASN A 185 -4.05 3.95 10.87
N THR A 186 -3.16 4.08 9.89
CA THR A 186 -3.24 5.09 8.84
C THR A 186 -2.74 4.47 7.55
N LEU A 187 -3.45 4.73 6.45
CA LEU A 187 -2.92 4.55 5.11
C LEU A 187 -2.19 5.83 4.70
N SER A 188 -0.96 5.70 4.21
CA SER A 188 -0.28 6.79 3.52
C SER A 188 -0.17 6.45 2.04
N ALA A 189 -0.56 7.38 1.17
CA ALA A 189 -0.35 7.32 -0.26
C ALA A 189 0.46 8.54 -0.73
N GLU A 190 1.33 8.36 -1.70
CA GLU A 190 2.11 9.45 -2.30
C GLU A 190 2.48 9.07 -3.74
N VAL A 191 2.88 10.07 -4.54
CA VAL A 191 3.38 9.81 -5.90
C VAL A 191 4.69 9.02 -5.82
N ASP A 192 4.77 7.92 -6.58
CA ASP A 192 5.99 7.14 -6.74
C ASP A 192 6.88 7.78 -7.81
N THR A 193 7.70 8.75 -7.39
CA THR A 193 8.55 9.53 -8.29
C THR A 193 9.54 8.65 -9.06
N GLU A 194 10.16 7.66 -8.42
CA GLU A 194 11.08 6.74 -9.09
C GLU A 194 10.38 6.01 -10.26
N ARG A 195 9.18 5.49 -10.01
CA ARG A 195 8.40 4.79 -11.04
C ARG A 195 7.86 5.76 -12.09
N LEU A 196 7.54 7.00 -11.71
CA LEU A 196 7.12 8.06 -12.62
C LEU A 196 8.23 8.43 -13.61
N TRP A 197 9.47 8.63 -13.14
CA TRP A 197 10.60 8.98 -14.01
C TRP A 197 10.88 7.88 -15.02
N LYS A 198 10.87 6.62 -14.57
CA LYS A 198 11.02 5.44 -15.43
C LYS A 198 9.91 5.33 -16.46
N ALA A 199 8.65 5.52 -16.05
CA ALA A 199 7.50 5.45 -16.95
C ALA A 199 7.47 6.61 -17.98
N ALA A 200 7.93 7.79 -17.59
CA ALA A 200 8.13 8.93 -18.48
C ALA A 200 9.38 8.79 -19.38
N ASN A 201 10.15 7.70 -19.25
CA ASN A 201 11.38 7.46 -20.02
C ASN A 201 12.34 8.66 -19.98
N LEU A 202 12.55 9.22 -18.79
CA LEU A 202 13.50 10.32 -18.59
C LEU A 202 14.94 9.81 -18.64
N ASP A 203 15.85 10.63 -19.17
CA ASP A 203 17.29 10.41 -19.02
C ASP A 203 17.68 10.52 -17.54
N ASP A 204 18.62 9.68 -17.10
CA ASP A 204 19.06 9.58 -15.69
C ASP A 204 19.63 10.89 -15.15
N VAL A 205 20.14 11.78 -16.02
CA VAL A 205 20.64 13.11 -15.60
C VAL A 205 19.52 14.06 -15.18
N LEU A 206 18.29 13.89 -15.70
CA LEU A 206 17.21 14.85 -15.52
C LEU A 206 16.68 14.89 -14.07
N PRO A 207 16.44 13.76 -13.37
CA PRO A 207 16.11 13.78 -11.95
C PRO A 207 17.15 14.54 -11.09
N ASP A 208 18.44 14.35 -11.36
CA ASP A 208 19.51 15.04 -10.65
C ASP A 208 19.48 16.55 -10.89
N LEU A 209 19.19 16.98 -12.13
CA LEU A 209 19.04 18.39 -12.50
C LEU A 209 17.78 19.03 -11.91
N MET A 210 16.69 18.27 -11.75
CA MET A 210 15.47 18.73 -11.09
C MET A 210 15.64 18.87 -9.57
N GLY A 211 16.55 18.10 -8.98
CA GLY A 211 16.76 18.00 -7.55
C GLY A 211 15.60 17.30 -6.83
N GLU A 212 15.58 17.41 -5.50
CA GLU A 212 14.54 16.78 -4.69
C GLU A 212 13.17 17.44 -4.92
N VAL A 213 12.16 16.62 -5.21
CA VAL A 213 10.77 17.05 -5.43
C VAL A 213 9.88 16.45 -4.34
N THR A 214 9.37 17.30 -3.45
CA THR A 214 8.36 16.90 -2.47
C THR A 214 7.01 16.74 -3.18
N THR A 215 6.47 15.54 -3.22
CA THR A 215 5.21 15.25 -3.90
C THR A 215 4.02 15.35 -2.96
N ALA A 216 2.81 15.43 -3.54
CA ALA A 216 1.59 15.29 -2.77
C ALA A 216 1.59 13.96 -2.01
N SER A 217 1.17 14.03 -0.75
CA SER A 217 0.99 12.87 0.10
C SER A 217 -0.37 12.98 0.79
N LEU A 218 -1.04 11.85 0.91
CA LEU A 218 -2.35 11.70 1.51
C LEU A 218 -2.25 10.72 2.67
N ARG A 219 -2.90 11.06 3.79
CA ARG A 219 -3.00 10.19 4.96
C ARG A 219 -4.45 10.01 5.34
N ILE A 220 -4.92 8.77 5.30
CA ILE A 220 -6.30 8.42 5.64
C ILE A 220 -6.28 7.53 6.87
N PRO A 221 -6.90 7.93 8.00
CA PRO A 221 -7.04 7.08 9.17
C PRO A 221 -7.85 5.82 8.83
N ILE A 222 -7.48 4.71 9.45
CA ILE A 222 -8.19 3.44 9.35
C ILE A 222 -8.74 3.11 10.73
N HIS A 223 -10.05 3.03 10.83
CA HIS A 223 -10.78 2.62 12.01
C HIS A 223 -11.22 1.17 11.86
N VAL A 224 -11.01 0.38 12.91
CA VAL A 224 -11.49 -1.00 12.99
C VAL A 224 -12.59 -1.03 14.03
N ALA A 225 -13.83 -1.20 13.57
CA ALA A 225 -14.97 -1.40 14.43
C ALA A 225 -14.98 -2.87 14.88
N MET A 226 -14.69 -3.09 16.16
CA MET A 226 -14.72 -4.42 16.76
C MET A 226 -16.12 -5.00 16.67
N PRO A 227 -16.27 -6.27 16.25
CA PRO A 227 -17.59 -6.82 15.99
C PRO A 227 -18.27 -7.25 17.28
N THR A 228 -19.59 -7.32 17.21
CA THR A 228 -20.44 -7.79 18.30
C THR A 228 -20.65 -9.29 18.22
N VAL A 229 -20.71 -9.97 19.37
CA VAL A 229 -20.88 -11.43 19.43
C VAL A 229 -22.00 -11.83 20.38
N HIS A 230 -22.75 -12.85 19.99
CA HIS A 230 -23.65 -13.57 20.88
C HIS A 230 -23.06 -14.95 21.21
N ILE A 231 -23.13 -15.36 22.48
CA ILE A 231 -22.56 -16.64 22.94
C ILE A 231 -23.67 -17.50 23.54
N ALA A 232 -23.83 -18.71 23.02
CA ALA A 232 -24.83 -19.68 23.48
C ALA A 232 -24.28 -21.11 23.53
N ILE A 233 -25.01 -21.97 24.24
CA ILE A 233 -24.75 -23.42 24.26
C ILE A 233 -25.40 -24.04 23.02
N ALA A 234 -24.69 -24.93 22.37
CA ALA A 234 -25.22 -25.68 21.23
C ALA A 234 -26.34 -26.63 21.70
N GLU A 235 -27.41 -26.76 20.91
CA GLU A 235 -28.57 -27.60 21.25
C GLU A 235 -28.22 -29.07 21.47
N ASN A 236 -27.13 -29.54 20.85
CA ASN A 236 -26.65 -30.92 20.93
C ASN A 236 -25.62 -31.17 22.04
N SER A 237 -25.32 -30.16 22.86
CA SER A 237 -24.42 -30.27 24.01
C SER A 237 -24.98 -31.28 25.02
N THR A 238 -24.14 -32.20 25.53
CA THR A 238 -24.61 -33.28 26.43
C THR A 238 -24.53 -32.90 27.91
N ILE A 239 -24.14 -31.67 28.22
CA ILE A 239 -24.01 -31.14 29.58
C ILE A 239 -25.16 -30.16 29.84
N GLU A 240 -25.78 -30.27 31.02
CA GLU A 240 -26.87 -29.39 31.41
C GLU A 240 -26.45 -27.90 31.38
N PRO A 241 -27.29 -26.99 30.84
CA PRO A 241 -26.96 -25.57 30.74
C PRO A 241 -26.51 -24.91 32.05
N THR A 242 -27.17 -25.27 33.16
CA THR A 242 -26.88 -24.73 34.50
C THR A 242 -25.48 -25.09 35.02
N GLN A 243 -24.85 -26.14 34.47
CA GLN A 243 -23.48 -26.50 34.82
C GLN A 243 -22.44 -25.75 33.97
N GLN A 244 -22.84 -25.14 32.86
CA GLN A 244 -21.93 -24.48 31.90
C GLN A 244 -21.77 -22.98 32.13
N ASP A 245 -22.46 -22.39 33.12
CA ASP A 245 -22.41 -20.94 33.38
C ASP A 245 -20.98 -20.38 33.55
N GLY A 246 -20.11 -21.13 34.24
CA GLY A 246 -18.70 -20.76 34.40
C GLY A 246 -17.92 -20.78 33.08
N VAL A 247 -18.24 -21.73 32.21
CA VAL A 247 -17.63 -21.87 30.88
C VAL A 247 -18.08 -20.74 29.96
N LEU A 248 -19.38 -20.44 29.94
CA LEU A 248 -19.93 -19.30 29.21
C LEU A 248 -19.32 -17.99 29.69
N THR A 249 -19.24 -17.79 31.00
CA THR A 249 -18.65 -16.58 31.59
C THR A 249 -17.19 -16.40 31.19
N ALA A 250 -16.40 -17.48 31.23
CA ALA A 250 -15.02 -17.49 30.76
C ALA A 250 -14.89 -17.10 29.28
N LEU A 251 -15.72 -17.67 28.41
CA LEU A 251 -15.71 -17.31 26.99
C LEU A 251 -16.13 -15.84 26.77
N ARG A 252 -17.15 -15.36 27.48
CA ARG A 252 -17.57 -13.95 27.42
C ARG A 252 -16.45 -13.01 27.86
N ASN A 253 -15.73 -13.36 28.93
CA ASN A 253 -14.59 -12.59 29.42
C ASN A 253 -13.45 -12.58 28.39
N ALA A 254 -13.15 -13.73 27.78
CA ALA A 254 -12.14 -13.85 26.74
C ALA A 254 -12.46 -12.96 25.52
N MET A 255 -13.70 -12.96 25.05
CA MET A 255 -14.10 -12.09 23.92
C MET A 255 -14.01 -10.61 24.29
N ARG A 256 -14.45 -10.22 25.49
CA ARG A 256 -14.35 -8.83 25.97
C ARG A 256 -12.91 -8.36 26.14
N SER A 257 -12.00 -9.24 26.59
CA SER A 257 -10.58 -8.89 26.71
C SER A 257 -9.93 -8.63 25.36
N GLU A 258 -10.46 -9.22 24.29
CA GLU A 258 -10.02 -8.99 22.91
C GLU A 258 -10.82 -7.85 22.24
N GLY A 259 -11.61 -7.08 23.01
CA GLY A 259 -12.31 -5.87 22.55
C GLY A 259 -13.71 -6.08 21.94
N PHE A 260 -14.23 -7.30 21.94
CA PHE A 260 -15.55 -7.59 21.40
C PHE A 260 -16.65 -7.19 22.38
N GLU A 261 -17.74 -6.64 21.88
CA GLU A 261 -18.96 -6.46 22.65
C GLU A 261 -19.78 -7.77 22.65
N VAL A 262 -20.15 -8.26 23.82
CA VAL A 262 -20.94 -9.49 23.96
C VAL A 262 -22.40 -9.14 24.22
N LEU A 263 -23.26 -9.45 23.27
CA LEU A 263 -24.70 -9.19 23.29
C LEU A 263 -25.49 -10.35 23.91
N ALA A 264 -26.65 -10.02 24.48
CA ALA A 264 -27.56 -10.99 25.08
C ALA A 264 -28.46 -11.70 24.06
N THR A 265 -28.68 -11.09 22.89
CA THR A 265 -29.58 -11.61 21.85
C THR A 265 -28.85 -11.80 20.52
N PRO A 266 -29.13 -12.89 19.79
CA PRO A 266 -28.41 -13.23 18.55
C PRO A 266 -28.75 -12.34 17.37
N GLN A 267 -29.97 -11.77 17.32
CA GLN A 267 -30.51 -11.07 16.14
C GLN A 267 -29.76 -9.79 15.76
N THR A 268 -29.04 -9.20 16.72
CA THR A 268 -28.30 -7.95 16.55
C THR A 268 -26.79 -8.16 16.60
N ALA A 269 -26.32 -9.40 16.72
CA ALA A 269 -24.90 -9.70 16.79
C ALA A 269 -24.33 -9.94 15.39
N ASP A 270 -23.13 -9.43 15.13
CA ASP A 270 -22.41 -9.68 13.88
C ASP A 270 -22.04 -11.16 13.73
N TYR A 271 -21.73 -11.82 14.86
CA TYR A 271 -21.44 -13.24 14.92
C TYR A 271 -22.14 -13.95 16.08
N SER A 272 -22.46 -15.22 15.89
CA SER A 272 -22.87 -16.12 16.97
C SER A 272 -21.80 -17.18 17.24
N ILE A 273 -21.49 -17.43 18.50
CA ILE A 273 -20.56 -18.45 18.97
C ILE A 273 -21.38 -19.50 19.75
N GLU A 274 -21.38 -20.73 19.25
CA GLU A 274 -22.01 -21.88 19.88
C GLU A 274 -20.94 -22.77 20.53
N ILE A 275 -21.16 -23.16 21.79
CA ILE A 275 -20.31 -24.13 22.50
C ILE A 275 -21.02 -25.49 22.63
N ASP A 276 -20.48 -26.53 22.01
CA ASP A 276 -20.88 -27.93 22.21
C ASP A 276 -19.88 -28.59 23.14
N LEU A 277 -20.33 -29.02 24.32
CA LEU A 277 -19.52 -29.76 25.28
C LEU A 277 -20.10 -31.15 25.47
N ARG A 278 -19.21 -32.14 25.50
CA ARG A 278 -19.56 -33.54 25.72
C ARG A 278 -18.69 -34.15 26.79
N HIS A 279 -19.32 -34.90 27.69
CA HIS A 279 -18.63 -35.60 28.76
C HIS A 279 -18.59 -37.09 28.51
N ASN A 280 -17.48 -37.71 28.89
CA ASN A 280 -17.34 -39.16 28.96
C ASN A 280 -16.86 -39.53 30.36
N TYR A 281 -17.58 -40.44 31.01
CA TYR A 281 -17.12 -41.09 32.24
C TYR A 281 -16.25 -42.28 31.87
N ASN A 282 -15.05 -42.38 32.43
CA ASN A 282 -14.36 -43.66 32.45
C ASN A 282 -14.83 -44.44 33.67
N ALA A 283 -15.67 -45.44 33.44
CA ALA A 283 -16.00 -46.43 34.45
C ALA A 283 -14.78 -47.35 34.67
N GLN A 284 -14.19 -47.25 35.87
CA GLN A 284 -13.33 -48.24 36.52
C GLN A 284 -11.93 -48.50 35.91
N SER A 285 -10.90 -47.97 36.57
CA SER A 285 -9.62 -48.70 36.67
C SER A 285 -9.76 -49.69 37.83
N ALA A 286 -9.71 -50.98 37.51
CA ALA A 286 -9.87 -52.05 38.47
C ALA A 286 -8.86 -51.94 39.62
N SER A 287 -9.40 -52.20 40.81
CA SER A 287 -8.72 -52.64 42.04
C SER A 287 -8.37 -51.62 43.14
N TYR A 288 -8.19 -50.32 42.91
CA TYR A 288 -7.87 -49.39 44.04
C TYR A 288 -8.32 -47.92 43.93
N SER A 289 -9.09 -47.51 42.92
CA SER A 289 -9.39 -46.08 42.72
C SER A 289 -10.71 -45.65 43.36
N GLN A 290 -10.66 -45.01 44.54
CA GLN A 290 -11.78 -44.20 45.09
C GLN A 290 -12.06 -42.94 44.25
N PHE A 291 -11.25 -42.66 43.23
CA PHE A 291 -11.39 -41.51 42.37
C PHE A 291 -12.24 -41.81 41.14
N GLN A 292 -13.20 -40.92 40.92
CA GLN A 292 -14.00 -40.79 39.71
C GLN A 292 -13.31 -39.83 38.75
N THR A 293 -13.30 -40.17 37.45
CA THR A 293 -12.67 -39.37 36.40
C THR A 293 -13.69 -39.00 35.33
N VAL A 294 -13.74 -37.72 34.99
CA VAL A 294 -14.53 -37.17 33.90
C VAL A 294 -13.61 -36.54 32.87
N TYR A 295 -13.87 -36.82 31.59
CA TYR A 295 -13.24 -36.15 30.47
C TYR A 295 -14.27 -35.29 29.75
N LEU A 296 -13.90 -34.05 29.42
CA LEU A 296 -14.68 -33.18 28.56
C LEU A 296 -13.98 -32.98 27.23
N ASN A 297 -14.75 -33.13 26.15
CA ASN A 297 -14.38 -32.70 24.82
C ASN A 297 -15.34 -31.58 24.42
N GLY A 298 -14.91 -30.67 23.56
CA GLY A 298 -15.81 -29.65 23.06
C GLY A 298 -15.37 -29.03 21.76
N THR A 299 -16.31 -28.31 21.16
CA THR A 299 -16.11 -27.55 19.92
C THR A 299 -16.80 -26.21 20.05
N LEU A 300 -16.11 -25.16 19.60
CA LEU A 300 -16.71 -23.85 19.37
C LEU A 300 -17.04 -23.71 17.90
N ARG A 301 -18.27 -23.35 17.59
CA ARG A 301 -18.70 -23.05 16.22
C ARG A 301 -19.06 -21.58 16.13
N THR A 302 -18.51 -20.89 15.14
CA THR A 302 -18.86 -19.49 14.87
C THR A 302 -19.71 -19.41 13.60
N ARG A 303 -20.66 -18.48 13.59
CA ARG A 303 -21.47 -18.17 12.41
C ARG A 303 -21.55 -16.66 12.19
N ASN A 304 -21.63 -16.24 10.94
CA ASN A 304 -21.93 -14.86 10.57
C ASN A 304 -23.42 -14.53 10.78
N ALA A 305 -23.79 -13.27 10.58
CA ALA A 305 -25.18 -12.80 10.66
C ALA A 305 -26.14 -13.55 9.69
N GLN A 306 -25.62 -14.15 8.61
CA GLN A 306 -26.38 -14.97 7.66
C GLN A 306 -26.59 -16.43 8.15
N GLY A 307 -25.97 -16.82 9.26
CA GLY A 307 -26.04 -18.17 9.85
C GLY A 307 -25.05 -19.17 9.26
N GLU A 308 -24.20 -18.75 8.33
CA GLU A 308 -23.17 -19.58 7.72
C GLU A 308 -22.03 -19.84 8.70
N VAL A 309 -21.55 -21.08 8.76
CA VAL A 309 -20.45 -21.46 9.64
C VAL A 309 -19.15 -20.83 9.13
N THR A 310 -18.56 -19.95 9.93
CA THR A 310 -17.31 -19.28 9.61
C THR A 310 -16.09 -20.08 10.11
N GLN A 311 -16.19 -20.69 11.29
CA GLN A 311 -15.12 -21.52 11.88
C GLN A 311 -15.67 -22.60 12.81
N GLU A 312 -14.90 -23.68 12.93
CA GLU A 312 -15.08 -24.71 13.97
C GLU A 312 -13.75 -24.98 14.67
N ILE A 313 -13.69 -24.70 15.97
CA ILE A 313 -12.48 -24.81 16.79
C ILE A 313 -12.66 -25.92 17.81
N VAL A 314 -11.86 -26.97 17.70
CA VAL A 314 -11.84 -28.07 18.66
C VAL A 314 -11.13 -27.62 19.94
N LEU A 315 -11.77 -27.81 21.08
CA LEU A 315 -11.22 -27.52 22.40
C LEU A 315 -10.32 -28.66 22.88
N ASP A 316 -9.25 -28.29 23.59
CA ASP A 316 -8.39 -29.28 24.23
C ASP A 316 -9.17 -30.08 25.27
N ARG A 317 -8.98 -31.40 25.26
CA ARG A 317 -9.68 -32.29 26.20
C ARG A 317 -9.25 -32.00 27.63
N THR A 318 -10.21 -31.71 28.50
CA THR A 318 -9.94 -31.48 29.92
C THR A 318 -10.31 -32.70 30.78
N LYS A 319 -9.57 -32.89 31.88
CA LYS A 319 -9.74 -34.02 32.80
C LYS A 319 -9.99 -33.52 34.22
N GLY A 320 -11.11 -33.95 34.80
CA GLY A 320 -11.42 -33.79 36.21
C GLY A 320 -11.29 -35.11 36.95
N VAL A 321 -10.66 -35.09 38.13
CA VAL A 321 -10.50 -36.26 38.99
C VAL A 321 -10.90 -35.86 40.41
N HIS A 322 -11.85 -36.58 41.00
CA HIS A 322 -12.29 -36.34 42.37
C HIS A 322 -12.88 -37.61 42.99
N LEU A 323 -13.14 -37.61 44.29
CA LEU A 323 -13.80 -38.72 44.99
C LEU A 323 -15.28 -38.94 44.60
N ASN A 324 -15.90 -38.00 43.89
CA ASN A 324 -17.28 -38.12 43.43
C ASN A 324 -17.43 -37.55 42.00
N PRO A 325 -18.42 -38.04 41.22
CA PRO A 325 -18.56 -37.66 39.81
C PRO A 325 -18.89 -36.18 39.60
N GLU A 326 -19.67 -35.57 40.49
CA GLU A 326 -20.11 -34.17 40.37
C GLU A 326 -18.94 -33.19 40.56
N SER A 327 -18.13 -33.39 41.61
CA SER A 327 -16.91 -32.63 41.84
C SER A 327 -15.88 -32.86 40.73
N ALA A 328 -15.79 -34.07 40.19
CA ALA A 328 -14.91 -34.36 39.05
C ALA A 328 -15.39 -33.60 37.78
N MET A 329 -16.70 -33.56 37.53
CA MET A 329 -17.31 -32.77 36.45
C MET A 329 -17.03 -31.28 36.61
N ARG A 330 -17.28 -30.70 37.80
CA ARG A 330 -16.98 -29.28 38.08
C ARG A 330 -15.51 -28.93 37.86
N LEU A 331 -14.59 -29.82 38.28
CA LEU A 331 -13.17 -29.62 38.06
C LEU A 331 -12.81 -29.66 36.56
N ALA A 332 -13.43 -30.54 35.79
CA ALA A 332 -13.22 -30.57 34.34
C ALA A 332 -13.76 -29.30 33.67
N LEU A 333 -14.97 -28.85 34.02
CA LEU A 333 -15.58 -27.62 33.53
C LEU A 333 -14.74 -26.38 33.88
N SER A 334 -14.22 -26.29 35.11
CA SER A 334 -13.32 -25.20 35.53
C SER A 334 -12.04 -25.16 34.71
N LYS A 335 -11.44 -26.31 34.39
CA LYS A 335 -10.28 -26.37 33.48
C LYS A 335 -10.62 -25.98 32.05
N THR A 336 -11.82 -26.33 31.57
CA THR A 336 -12.29 -25.90 30.24
C THR A 336 -12.47 -24.39 30.19
N ALA A 337 -13.07 -23.80 31.23
CA ALA A 337 -13.20 -22.35 31.39
C ALA A 337 -11.83 -21.65 31.36
N GLU A 338 -10.85 -22.17 32.10
CA GLU A 338 -9.47 -21.64 32.09
C GLU A 338 -8.81 -21.73 30.70
N SER A 339 -9.02 -22.83 29.97
CA SER A 339 -8.51 -23.01 28.60
C SER A 339 -9.16 -22.04 27.60
N LEU A 340 -10.46 -21.75 27.77
CA LEU A 340 -11.16 -20.75 26.97
C LEU A 340 -10.59 -19.36 27.17
N GLU A 341 -10.39 -18.93 28.43
CA GLU A 341 -9.81 -17.61 28.73
C GLU A 341 -8.38 -17.47 28.20
N LYS A 342 -7.55 -18.50 28.34
CA LYS A 342 -6.12 -18.39 28.02
C LYS A 342 -5.79 -18.63 26.56
N THR A 343 -6.57 -19.46 25.86
CA THR A 343 -6.13 -19.99 24.55
C THR A 343 -7.25 -20.04 23.52
N ALA A 344 -8.34 -20.76 23.77
CA ALA A 344 -9.34 -20.98 22.74
C ALA A 344 -10.15 -19.71 22.41
N GLY A 345 -10.44 -18.85 23.39
CA GLY A 345 -11.09 -17.55 23.16
C GLY A 345 -10.26 -16.63 22.26
N LYS A 346 -8.94 -16.59 22.44
CA LYS A 346 -8.03 -15.84 21.56
C LYS A 346 -8.04 -16.37 20.12
N LYS A 347 -8.07 -17.69 19.96
CA LYS A 347 -8.18 -18.32 18.63
C LYS A 347 -9.50 -17.95 17.94
N VAL A 348 -10.60 -17.90 18.69
CA VAL A 348 -11.90 -17.46 18.17
C VAL A 348 -11.84 -15.99 17.77
N ALA A 349 -11.37 -15.11 18.66
CA ALA A 349 -11.24 -13.68 18.40
C ALA A 349 -10.43 -13.39 17.13
N ALA A 350 -9.25 -14.02 17.00
CA ALA A 350 -8.39 -13.86 15.83
C ALA A 350 -9.01 -14.39 14.52
N ALA A 351 -9.99 -15.29 14.61
CA ALA A 351 -10.65 -15.83 13.42
C ALA A 351 -11.92 -15.05 13.00
N LEU A 352 -12.37 -14.13 13.86
CA LEU A 352 -13.50 -13.22 13.61
C LEU A 352 -13.04 -11.82 13.17
N GLN A 353 -11.73 -11.62 13.00
CA GLN A 353 -11.06 -10.42 12.49
C GLN A 353 -10.31 -10.79 11.19
#